data_AF-A0A928UDR8-F1
#
_entry.id   AF-A0A928UDR8-F1
#
_cell.length_a   1.000
_cell.length_b   1.000
_cell.length_c   1.000
_cell.angle_alpha   90.00
_cell.angle_beta   90.00
_cell.angle_gamma   90.00
#
_symmetry.space_group_name_H-M   'P 1'
#
loop_
_entity.id
_entity.type
_entity.pdbx_description
1 polymer ?
#
loop_
_entity_poly.entity_id
_entity_poly.type
_entity_poly.pdbx_seq_one_letter_code
_entity_poly.pdbx_strand_id
1 'polypeptide(L)' 'MRLLGKLGGHLGRRGDGHPGSEVLWRGMSRLADIEVAYELYTT' A
#
# COMPACT_ATOMS: atom_id res chain seq x y z
N MET A 1 -0.94 -5.68 7.51
CA MET A 1 -2.08 -4.89 6.98
C MET A 1 -1.95 -3.37 7.11
N ARG A 2 -1.46 -2.79 8.21
CA ARG A 2 -1.46 -1.33 8.39
C ARG A 2 -0.61 -0.54 7.38
N LEU A 3 0.62 -1.01 7.08
CA LEU A 3 1.51 -0.35 6.11
C LEU A 3 0.94 -0.43 4.68
N LEU A 4 0.55 -1.64 4.27
CA LEU A 4 -0.08 -1.87 2.98
C LEU A 4 -1.39 -1.09 2.83
N GLY A 5 -2.20 -1.04 3.87
CA GLY A 5 -3.40 -0.22 3.91
C GLY A 5 -3.10 1.26 3.70
N LYS A 6 -2.05 1.81 4.34
CA LYS A 6 -1.63 3.21 4.13
C LYS A 6 -1.19 3.48 2.70
N LEU A 7 -0.42 2.58 2.08
CA LEU A 7 -0.08 2.67 0.65
C LEU A 7 -1.34 2.69 -0.22
N GLY A 8 -2.35 1.90 0.16
CA GLY A 8 -3.66 1.87 -0.48
C GLY A 8 -4.59 3.06 -0.19
N GLY A 9 -4.20 3.99 0.70
CA GLY A 9 -5.01 5.17 1.06
C GLY A 9 -5.75 5.07 2.40
N HIS A 10 -5.52 4.03 3.21
CA HIS A 10 -6.06 3.94 4.57
C HIS A 10 -5.42 4.99 5.49
N LEU A 11 -6.22 5.90 6.04
CA LEU A 11 -5.72 6.97 6.91
C LEU A 11 -5.18 6.44 8.24
N GLY A 12 -5.82 5.42 8.82
CA GLY A 12 -5.32 4.75 10.02
C GLY A 12 -5.52 5.59 11.27
N ARG A 13 -6.57 6.42 11.28
CA ARG A 13 -7.02 7.21 12.42
C ARG A 13 -7.73 6.31 13.42
N ARG A 14 -7.90 6.81 14.63
CA ARG A 14 -8.65 6.11 15.67
C ARG A 14 -10.09 5.90 15.21
N GLY A 15 -10.55 4.64 15.22
CA GLY A 15 -11.92 4.28 14.84
C GLY A 15 -12.15 4.01 13.34
N ASP A 16 -11.16 4.18 12.46
CA ASP A 16 -11.31 3.88 11.02
C ASP A 16 -11.53 2.37 10.74
N GLY A 17 -11.29 1.49 11.71
CA GLY A 17 -11.38 0.04 11.55
C GLY A 17 -10.18 -0.54 10.79
N HIS A 18 -10.38 -1.71 10.18
CA HIS A 18 -9.36 -2.37 9.37
C HIS A 18 -9.48 -1.95 7.90
N PRO A 19 -8.36 -1.89 7.15
CA PRO A 19 -8.42 -1.67 5.71
C PRO A 19 -9.19 -2.77 5.00
N GLY A 20 -10.16 -2.35 4.18
CA GLY A 20 -10.91 -3.26 3.31
C GLY A 20 -10.03 -3.86 2.21
N SER A 21 -10.56 -4.90 1.55
CA SER A 21 -9.87 -5.65 0.50
C SER A 21 -9.41 -4.77 -0.66
N GLU A 22 -10.24 -3.81 -1.10
CA GLU A 22 -9.89 -2.88 -2.17
C GLU A 22 -8.70 -1.98 -1.80
N VAL A 23 -8.68 -1.47 -0.56
CA VAL A 23 -7.58 -0.65 -0.05
C VAL A 23 -6.30 -1.47 0.02
N LEU A 24 -6.38 -2.73 0.44
CA LEU A 24 -5.22 -3.63 0.43
C LEU A 24 -4.73 -3.93 -0.99
N TRP A 25 -5.64 -4.16 -1.96
CA TRP A 25 -5.29 -4.38 -3.36
C TRP A 25 -4.56 -3.18 -3.96
N ARG A 26 -5.08 -1.96 -3.78
CA ARG A 26 -4.41 -0.73 -4.21
C ARG A 26 -3.02 -0.58 -3.58
N GLY A 27 -2.88 -0.97 -2.31
CA GLY A 27 -1.61 -0.98 -1.60
C GLY A 27 -0.59 -1.95 -2.22
N MET A 28 -1.04 -3.14 -2.63
CA MET A 28 -0.17 -4.13 -3.28
C MET A 28 0.25 -3.69 -4.68
N SER A 29 -0.68 -3.17 -5.49
CA SER A 29 -0.35 -2.67 -6.82
C SER A 29 0.70 -1.56 -6.77
N ARG A 30 0.54 -0.59 -5.86
CA ARG A 30 1.54 0.49 -5.68
C ARG A 30 2.88 -0.01 -5.16
N LEU A 31 2.87 -1.05 -4.32
CA LEU A 31 4.12 -1.66 -3.84
C LEU A 31 4.88 -2.33 -4.99
N ALA A 32 4.17 -3.03 -5.89
CA ALA A 32 4.77 -3.64 -7.07
C ALA A 32 5.38 -2.57 -8.00
N ASP A 33 4.70 -1.45 -8.21
CA ASP A 33 5.26 -0.34 -9.01
C ASP A 33 6.54 0.23 -8.39
N ILE A 34 6.59 0.35 -7.06
CA ILE A 34 7.77 0.83 -6.32
C ILE A 34 8.93 -0.17 -6.42
N GLU A 35 8.65 -1.47 -6.34
CA GLU A 35 9.65 -2.53 -6.50
C GLU A 35 10.31 -2.44 -7.89
N VAL A 36 9.50 -2.33 -8.95
CA VAL A 36 10.01 -2.16 -10.32
C VAL A 36 10.86 -0.89 -10.44
N ALA A 37 10.40 0.24 -9.89
CA ALA A 37 11.17 1.48 -9.92
C ALA A 37 12.50 1.38 -9.16
N TYR A 38 12.52 0.64 -8.05
CA TYR A 38 13.73 0.41 -7.26
C TYR A 38 14.73 -0.47 -8.01
N GLU A 39 14.28 -1.56 -8.63
CA GLU A 39 15.13 -2.42 -9.47
C GLU A 39 15.77 -1.64 -10.62
N LEU A 40 14.98 -0.80 -11.30
CA LEU A 40 15.46 0.07 -12.37
C LEU A 40 16.47 1.12 -11.89
N TYR A 41 16.35 1.59 -10.65
CA TYR A 41 17.28 2.57 -10.08
C TYR A 41 18.61 1.92 -9.63
N THR A 42 18.56 0.67 -9.17
CA THR A 42 19.73 -0.06 -8.65
C THR A 42 20.59 -0.70 -9.73
N THR A 43 20.04 -0.90 -10.95
CA THR A 43 20.75 -1.48 -12.10
C THR A 43 21.48 -0.39 -12.89
#